data_AF-A0A931EF38-F1
#
_entry.id   AF-A0A931EF38-F1
#
_cell.length_a   1.000
_cell.length_b   1.000
_cell.length_c   1.000
_cell.angle_alpha   90.00
_cell.angle_beta   90.00
_cell.angle_gamma   90.00
#
_symmetry.space_group_name_H-M   'P 1'
#
loop_
_entity.id
_entity.type
_entity.pdbx_description
1 polymer ?
#
loop_
_entity_poly.entity_id
_entity_poly.type
_entity_poly.pdbx_seq_one_letter_code
_entity_poly.pdbx_strand_id
1 'polypeptide(L)'
;MNAFEQSVHDALVRRGCTVLRNGWPDFLVFTPGGQQGYALELKRGSDRLSDAQIRMHAALADFGILTHTVRPEGVDALLRRKGRQLLFGSTLEALNGRVAEIDGLKRRLDQAIGDLRADLDSTTALFDEHLSGQKAPPTNAREPATIAELFDRTFVHGDDGVAPEASHPGTPNSAH
;
A
#
# COMPACT_ATOMS: atom_id res chain seq x y z
N MET A 1 31.76 1.43 13.37
CA MET A 1 30.83 2.25 12.58
C MET A 1 31.42 3.63 12.50
N ASN A 2 31.56 4.22 11.31
CA ASN A 2 32.04 5.59 11.21
C ASN A 2 30.94 6.58 11.67
N ALA A 3 31.31 7.83 11.96
CA ALA A 3 30.36 8.83 12.49
C ALA A 3 29.15 9.06 11.56
N PHE A 4 29.37 8.98 10.25
CA PHE A 4 28.33 9.12 9.25
C PHE A 4 27.35 7.94 9.24
N GLU A 5 27.84 6.70 9.27
CA GLU A 5 26.99 5.51 9.38
C GLU A 5 26.16 5.51 10.68
N GLN A 6 26.74 6.00 11.79
CA GLN A 6 26.04 6.13 13.07
C GLN A 6 24.90 7.15 12.97
N SER A 7 25.15 8.31 12.36
CA SER A 7 24.11 9.33 12.21
C SER A 7 22.95 8.84 11.32
N VAL A 8 23.24 8.08 10.26
CA VAL A 8 22.22 7.44 9.41
C VAL A 8 21.43 6.39 10.20
N HIS A 9 22.12 5.52 10.95
CA HIS A 9 21.48 4.53 11.80
C HIS A 9 20.51 5.18 12.79
N ASP A 10 20.94 6.22 13.50
CA ASP A 10 20.13 6.90 14.51
C ASP A 10 18.96 7.67 13.90
N ALA A 11 19.12 8.20 12.69
CA ALA A 11 18.03 8.81 11.94
C ALA A 11 16.95 7.79 11.55
N LEU A 12 17.33 6.58 11.12
CA LEU A 12 16.39 5.51 10.78
C LEU A 12 15.65 4.99 12.02
N VAL A 13 16.38 4.74 13.11
CA VAL A 13 15.77 4.28 14.37
C VAL A 13 14.80 5.31 14.94
N ARG A 14 15.13 6.61 14.90
CA ARG A 14 14.21 7.69 15.33
C ARG A 14 12.91 7.73 14.53
N ARG A 15 12.87 7.17 13.32
CA ARG A 15 11.67 7.06 12.49
C ARG A 15 10.90 5.75 12.71
N GLY A 16 11.32 4.93 13.67
CA GLY A 16 10.69 3.63 13.96
C GLY A 16 11.15 2.50 13.03
N CYS A 17 12.20 2.70 12.24
CA CYS A 17 12.74 1.63 11.40
C CYS A 17 13.59 0.65 12.23
N THR A 18 13.50 -0.64 11.92
CA THR A 18 14.45 -1.64 12.44
C THR A 18 15.66 -1.70 11.51
N VAL A 19 16.85 -1.39 12.03
CA VAL A 19 18.09 -1.39 11.24
C VAL A 19 18.87 -2.68 11.50
N LEU A 20 18.93 -3.55 10.49
CA LEU A 20 19.70 -4.79 10.54
C LEU A 20 21.04 -4.59 9.81
N ARG A 21 22.14 -4.64 10.56
CA ARG A 21 23.50 -4.49 9.99
C ARG A 21 24.30 -5.79 9.95
N ASN A 22 23.93 -6.74 10.80
CA ASN A 22 24.60 -8.01 10.96
C ASN A 22 23.69 -9.15 10.49
N GLY A 23 24.30 -10.29 10.21
CA GLY A 23 23.58 -11.51 9.83
C GLY A 23 23.14 -11.54 8.37
N TRP A 24 23.78 -10.75 7.50
CA TRP A 24 23.63 -10.92 6.06
C TRP A 24 24.01 -12.34 5.64
N PRO A 25 23.26 -12.94 4.71
CA PRO A 25 23.60 -14.23 4.13
C PRO A 25 24.96 -14.20 3.44
N ASP A 26 25.67 -15.33 3.45
CA ASP A 26 26.96 -15.49 2.77
C ASP A 26 26.88 -15.20 1.26
N PHE A 27 25.78 -15.57 0.61
CA PHE A 27 25.56 -15.29 -0.82
C PHE A 27 24.16 -14.76 -1.09
N LEU A 28 24.07 -13.83 -2.03
CA LEU A 28 22.83 -13.48 -2.72
C LEU A 28 22.93 -13.99 -4.16
N VAL A 29 22.07 -14.92 -4.53
CA VAL A 29 22.08 -15.61 -5.81
C VAL A 29 20.91 -15.14 -6.65
N PHE A 30 21.17 -14.73 -7.87
CA PHE A 30 20.15 -14.43 -8.86
C PHE A 30 20.66 -14.80 -10.24
N THR A 31 19.73 -15.03 -11.17
CA THR A 31 20.07 -15.21 -12.58
C THR A 31 19.80 -13.90 -13.30
N PRO A 32 20.77 -13.33 -14.04
CA PRO A 32 20.53 -12.14 -14.86
C PRO A 32 19.37 -12.36 -15.82
N GLY A 33 18.41 -11.44 -15.86
CA GLY A 33 17.17 -11.57 -16.64
C GLY A 33 16.13 -12.53 -16.05
N GLY A 34 16.46 -13.25 -14.97
CA GLY A 34 15.52 -14.02 -14.17
C GLY A 34 14.68 -13.12 -13.26
N GLN A 35 13.44 -13.55 -12.98
CA GLN A 35 12.53 -12.82 -12.10
C GLN A 35 12.73 -13.11 -10.60
N GLN A 36 13.63 -14.03 -10.25
CA GLN A 36 13.79 -14.49 -8.86
C GLN A 36 15.26 -14.60 -8.46
N GLY A 37 15.53 -14.17 -7.23
CA GLY A 37 16.78 -14.39 -6.51
C GLY A 37 16.50 -14.99 -5.14
N TYR A 38 17.54 -15.54 -4.53
CA TYR A 38 17.50 -16.12 -3.19
C TYR A 38 18.81 -15.90 -2.46
N ALA A 39 18.75 -15.87 -1.14
CA ALA A 39 19.89 -15.79 -0.25
C ALA A 39 20.32 -17.18 0.22
N LEU A 40 21.63 -17.43 0.26
CA LEU A 40 22.23 -18.65 0.81
C LEU A 40 23.09 -18.31 2.01
N GLU A 41 22.89 -19.08 3.07
CA GLU A 41 23.66 -19.04 4.30
C GLU A 41 24.35 -20.39 4.49
N LEU A 42 25.67 -20.41 4.65
CA LEU A 42 26.46 -21.62 4.78
C LEU A 42 26.78 -21.89 6.25
N LYS A 43 26.53 -23.12 6.69
CA LYS A 43 26.85 -23.58 8.04
C LYS A 43 27.70 -24.83 7.98
N ARG A 44 28.59 -25.02 8.96
CA ARG A 44 29.47 -26.20 9.05
C ARG A 44 29.19 -26.99 10.32
N GLY A 45 29.20 -28.32 10.21
CA GLY A 45 29.03 -29.22 11.35
C GLY A 45 27.75 -28.92 12.13
N SER A 46 27.89 -28.63 13.43
CA SER A 46 26.77 -28.29 14.32
C SER A 46 26.47 -26.80 14.44
N ASP A 47 27.12 -25.93 13.65
CA ASP A 47 26.96 -24.48 13.76
C ASP A 47 25.50 -24.06 13.51
N ARG A 48 24.98 -23.14 14.32
CA ARG A 48 23.59 -22.67 14.24
C ARG A 48 23.55 -21.26 13.66
N LEU A 49 22.38 -20.86 13.18
CA LEU A 49 22.15 -19.45 12.87
C LEU A 49 22.26 -18.65 14.17
N SER A 50 23.00 -17.54 14.11
CA SER A 50 22.97 -16.56 15.19
C SER A 50 21.64 -15.81 15.20
N ASP A 51 21.28 -15.19 16.32
CA ASP A 51 20.03 -14.42 16.42
C ASP A 51 19.97 -13.27 15.40
N ALA A 52 21.12 -12.68 15.05
CA ALA A 52 21.20 -11.66 14.02
C ALA A 52 20.85 -12.22 12.63
N GLN A 53 21.34 -13.41 12.30
CA GLN A 53 21.02 -14.10 11.04
C GLN A 53 19.54 -14.50 11.00
N ILE A 54 18.98 -14.98 12.10
CA ILE A 54 17.54 -15.31 12.19
C ILE A 54 16.69 -14.07 11.89
N ARG A 55 17.01 -12.92 12.51
CA ARG A 55 16.30 -11.65 12.24
C ARG A 55 16.46 -11.17 10.80
N MET A 56 17.66 -11.28 10.23
CA MET A 56 17.90 -10.91 8.84
C MET A 56 17.13 -11.82 7.87
N HIS A 57 17.11 -13.14 8.12
CA HIS A 57 16.38 -14.09 7.29
C HIS A 57 14.88 -13.81 7.30
N ALA A 58 14.31 -13.46 8.46
CA ALA A 58 12.91 -13.05 8.58
C ALA A 58 12.64 -11.78 7.76
N ALA A 59 13.48 -10.74 7.91
CA ALA A 59 13.33 -9.51 7.13
C ALA A 59 13.43 -9.74 5.61
N LEU A 60 14.38 -10.58 5.16
CA LEU A 60 14.49 -10.95 3.74
C LEU A 60 13.24 -11.69 3.24
N ALA A 61 12.67 -12.57 4.06
CA ALA A 61 11.42 -13.25 3.72
C ALA A 61 10.23 -12.28 3.59
N ASP A 62 10.15 -11.26 4.44
CA ASP A 62 9.14 -10.20 4.34
C ASP A 62 9.26 -9.40 3.03
N PHE A 63 10.48 -9.29 2.47
CA PHE A 63 10.73 -8.71 1.15
C PHE A 63 10.55 -9.70 -0.02
N GLY A 64 10.08 -10.92 0.24
CA GLY A 64 9.90 -11.96 -0.77
C GLY A 64 11.21 -12.60 -1.24
N ILE A 65 12.33 -12.36 -0.56
CA ILE A 65 13.62 -12.99 -0.86
C ILE A 65 13.71 -14.29 -0.07
N LEU A 66 13.69 -15.41 -0.79
CA LEU A 66 13.84 -16.74 -0.18
C LEU A 66 15.24 -16.88 0.41
N THR A 67 15.33 -17.39 1.64
CA THR A 67 16.60 -17.71 2.30
C THR A 67 16.75 -19.22 2.46
N HIS A 68 17.96 -19.73 2.26
CA HIS A 68 18.27 -21.15 2.48
C HIS A 68 19.54 -21.30 3.28
N THR A 69 19.50 -22.17 4.30
CA THR A 69 20.70 -22.58 5.03
C THR A 69 21.21 -23.90 4.48
N VAL A 70 22.48 -23.94 4.09
CA VAL A 70 23.11 -25.09 3.45
C VAL A 70 24.30 -25.57 4.29
N ARG A 71 24.44 -26.88 4.43
CA ARG A 71 25.60 -27.51 5.08
C ARG A 71 26.36 -28.39 4.07
N PRO A 72 27.70 -28.50 4.14
CA PRO A 72 28.52 -29.28 3.21
C PRO A 72 28.01 -30.70 2.98
N GLU A 73 27.69 -31.42 4.06
CA GLU A 73 27.13 -32.77 4.05
C GLU A 73 25.77 -32.87 3.31
N GLY A 74 25.10 -31.74 3.12
CA GLY A 74 23.85 -31.61 2.39
C GLY A 74 23.96 -30.90 1.04
N VAL A 75 25.13 -30.38 0.62
CA VAL A 75 25.25 -29.64 -0.65
C VAL A 75 24.92 -30.54 -1.83
N ASP A 76 25.50 -31.73 -1.89
CA ASP A 76 25.23 -32.70 -2.94
C ASP A 76 23.78 -33.18 -2.93
N ALA A 77 23.21 -33.42 -1.74
CA ALA A 77 21.81 -33.78 -1.60
C ALA A 77 20.89 -32.63 -2.03
N LEU A 78 21.25 -31.39 -1.71
CA LEU A 78 20.54 -30.18 -2.11
C LEU A 78 20.63 -29.98 -3.63
N LEU A 79 21.80 -30.13 -4.25
CA LEU A 79 21.95 -30.02 -5.70
C LEU A 79 21.20 -31.14 -6.43
N ARG A 80 21.23 -32.38 -5.91
CA ARG A 80 20.47 -33.51 -6.47
C ARG A 80 18.95 -33.36 -6.29
N ARG A 81 18.51 -32.82 -5.16
CA ARG A 81 17.09 -32.64 -4.82
C ARG A 81 16.52 -31.38 -5.45
N LYS A 82 17.20 -30.23 -5.31
CA LYS A 82 16.84 -28.92 -5.88
C LYS A 82 17.19 -28.75 -7.36
N GLY A 83 18.07 -29.56 -7.95
CA GLY A 83 18.13 -29.70 -9.42
C GLY A 83 16.80 -30.15 -10.03
N ARG A 84 15.92 -30.79 -9.22
CA ARG A 84 14.50 -31.06 -9.55
C ARG A 84 13.51 -30.12 -8.85
N GLN A 85 13.84 -29.60 -7.65
CA GLN A 85 12.89 -28.89 -6.77
C GLN A 85 12.99 -27.36 -6.80
N LEU A 86 14.01 -26.77 -7.45
CA LEU A 86 14.01 -25.35 -7.87
C LEU A 86 12.83 -25.02 -8.80
N LEU A 87 12.07 -26.04 -9.22
CA LEU A 87 10.88 -25.91 -10.03
C LEU A 87 9.55 -25.87 -9.23
N PHE A 88 9.40 -26.44 -8.02
CA PHE A 88 8.02 -26.61 -7.45
C PHE A 88 7.81 -26.59 -5.91
N GLY A 89 8.83 -26.72 -5.05
CA GLY A 89 8.59 -27.01 -3.61
C GLY A 89 8.24 -25.81 -2.73
N SER A 90 9.18 -24.86 -2.61
CA SER A 90 8.99 -23.64 -1.79
C SER A 90 8.06 -22.63 -2.45
N THR A 91 7.84 -22.76 -3.76
CA THR A 91 6.87 -21.96 -4.50
C THR A 91 5.45 -22.31 -4.07
N LEU A 92 5.14 -23.56 -3.72
CA LEU A 92 3.77 -24.01 -3.48
C LEU A 92 3.24 -23.58 -2.12
N GLU A 93 4.05 -23.66 -1.06
CA GLU A 93 3.70 -23.08 0.26
C GLU A 93 3.62 -21.55 0.19
N ALA A 94 4.56 -20.89 -0.50
CA ALA A 94 4.51 -19.45 -0.72
C ALA A 94 3.30 -19.03 -1.57
N LEU A 95 2.96 -19.80 -2.62
CA LEU A 95 1.76 -19.59 -3.44
C LEU A 95 0.50 -19.81 -2.61
N ASN A 96 0.44 -20.84 -1.79
CA ASN A 96 -0.71 -21.09 -0.91
C ASN A 96 -0.89 -19.97 0.12
N GLY A 97 0.22 -19.45 0.69
CA GLY A 97 0.18 -18.26 1.55
C GLY A 97 -0.36 -17.03 0.81
N ARG A 98 0.11 -16.78 -0.42
CA ARG A 98 -0.38 -15.68 -1.26
C ARG A 98 -1.84 -15.86 -1.70
N VAL A 99 -2.28 -17.08 -1.99
CA VAL A 99 -3.68 -17.39 -2.30
C VAL A 99 -4.56 -17.09 -1.09
N ALA A 100 -4.16 -17.54 0.11
CA ALA A 100 -4.90 -17.24 1.34
C ALA A 100 -4.98 -15.73 1.63
N GLU A 101 -3.90 -14.99 1.35
CA GLU A 101 -3.89 -13.53 1.45
C GLU A 101 -4.84 -12.87 0.45
N ILE A 102 -4.80 -13.29 -0.82
CA ILE A 102 -5.71 -12.82 -1.88
C ILE A 102 -7.17 -13.10 -1.50
N ASP A 103 -7.48 -14.28 -0.97
CA ASP A 103 -8.83 -14.62 -0.50
C ASP A 103 -9.24 -13.76 0.71
N GLY A 104 -8.29 -13.39 1.58
CA GLY A 104 -8.52 -12.45 2.67
C GLY A 104 -8.78 -11.02 2.17
N LEU A 105 -8.08 -10.58 1.13
CA LEU A 105 -8.29 -9.27 0.49
C LEU A 105 -9.63 -9.24 -0.26
N LYS A 106 -9.96 -10.30 -1.00
CA LYS A 106 -11.22 -10.43 -1.71
C LYS A 106 -12.41 -10.36 -0.74
N ARG A 107 -12.37 -11.09 0.38
CA ARG A 107 -13.43 -11.02 1.41
C ARG A 107 -13.61 -9.61 1.97
N ARG A 108 -12.52 -8.88 2.21
CA ARG A 108 -12.58 -7.48 2.67
C ARG A 108 -13.20 -6.57 1.62
N LEU A 109 -12.86 -6.76 0.35
CA LEU A 109 -13.44 -5.99 -0.75
C LEU A 109 -14.93 -6.29 -0.93
N ASP A 110 -15.33 -7.56 -0.87
CA ASP A 110 -16.72 -7.98 -0.97
C ASP A 110 -17.56 -7.39 0.18
N GLN A 111 -17.02 -7.36 1.40
CA GLN A 111 -17.66 -6.70 2.55
C GLN A 111 -17.84 -5.20 2.31
N ALA A 112 -16.78 -4.50 1.88
CA ALA A 112 -16.84 -3.06 1.62
C ALA A 112 -17.86 -2.71 0.52
N ILE A 113 -17.98 -3.53 -0.52
CA ILE A 113 -19.01 -3.38 -1.56
C ILE A 113 -20.41 -3.56 -0.97
N GLY A 114 -20.58 -4.53 -0.06
CA GLY A 114 -21.83 -4.76 0.66
C GLY A 114 -22.25 -3.55 1.50
N ASP A 115 -21.33 -3.02 2.30
CA ASP A 115 -21.56 -1.85 3.16
C ASP A 115 -21.95 -0.62 2.32
N LEU A 116 -21.20 -0.34 1.24
CA LEU A 116 -21.50 0.78 0.32
C LEU A 116 -22.87 0.66 -0.36
N ARG A 117 -23.31 -0.55 -0.68
CA ARG A 117 -24.66 -0.77 -1.26
C ARG A 117 -25.75 -0.49 -0.24
N ALA A 118 -25.58 -0.92 1.01
CA ALA A 118 -26.53 -0.64 2.08
C ALA A 118 -26.64 0.88 2.35
N ASP A 119 -25.51 1.59 2.34
CA ASP A 119 -25.46 3.05 2.49
C ASP A 119 -26.19 3.75 1.34
N LEU A 120 -26.00 3.27 0.10
CA LEU A 120 -26.70 3.79 -1.08
C LEU A 120 -28.21 3.61 -0.95
N ASP A 121 -28.67 2.40 -0.61
CA ASP A 121 -30.10 2.09 -0.45
C ASP A 121 -30.73 2.95 0.66
N SER A 122 -30.02 3.13 1.78
CA SER A 122 -30.47 4.02 2.86
C SER A 122 -30.57 5.47 2.41
N THR A 123 -29.61 5.94 1.60
CA THR A 123 -29.60 7.31 1.06
C THR A 123 -30.75 7.52 0.07
N THR A 124 -31.01 6.53 -0.80
CA THR A 124 -32.13 6.57 -1.74
C THR A 124 -33.46 6.59 -1.01
N ALA A 125 -33.64 5.77 0.04
CA ALA A 125 -34.86 5.76 0.84
C ALA A 125 -35.14 7.12 1.51
N LEU A 126 -34.11 7.78 2.06
CA LEU A 126 -34.23 9.13 2.63
C LEU A 126 -34.62 10.16 1.56
N PHE A 127 -34.10 10.01 0.34
CA PHE A 127 -34.44 10.90 -0.77
C PHE A 127 -35.89 10.74 -1.22
N ASP A 128 -36.39 9.50 -1.31
CA ASP A 128 -37.78 9.19 -1.65
C ASP A 128 -38.75 9.68 -0.56
N GLU A 129 -38.39 9.54 0.72
CA GLU A 129 -39.15 10.11 1.84
C GLU A 129 -39.22 11.65 1.75
N HIS A 130 -38.09 12.30 1.42
CA HIS A 130 -38.06 13.75 1.24
C HIS A 130 -38.93 14.21 0.07
N LEU A 131 -38.89 13.52 -1.07
CA LEU A 131 -39.68 13.86 -2.26
C LEU A 131 -41.18 13.62 -2.04
N SER A 132 -41.56 12.55 -1.34
CA SER A 132 -42.97 12.27 -1.02
C SER A 132 -43.55 13.20 0.06
N GLY A 133 -42.71 13.71 0.96
CA GLY A 133 -43.07 14.71 1.97
C GLY A 133 -43.29 16.12 1.42
N GLN A 134 -42.70 16.46 0.27
CA GLN A 134 -43.01 17.69 -0.46
C GLN A 134 -44.36 17.55 -1.16
N LYS A 135 -45.46 17.76 -0.41
CA LYS A 135 -46.77 18.04 -1.02
C LYS A 135 -46.56 19.16 -2.03
N ALA A 136 -46.91 18.90 -3.30
CA ALA A 136 -46.91 19.91 -4.35
C ALA A 136 -47.54 21.18 -3.77
N PRO A 137 -46.82 22.33 -3.77
CA PRO A 137 -47.39 23.57 -3.29
C PRO A 137 -48.73 23.76 -4.01
N PRO A 138 -49.81 24.14 -3.30
CA PRO A 138 -51.09 24.31 -3.94
C PRO A 138 -50.88 25.21 -5.15
N THR A 139 -51.15 24.66 -6.33
CA THR A 139 -51.15 25.37 -7.60
C THR A 139 -52.29 26.37 -7.53
N ASN A 140 -52.05 27.48 -6.82
CA ASN A 140 -52.75 28.73 -7.06
C ASN A 140 -52.26 29.17 -8.44
N ALA A 141 -52.92 28.65 -9.47
CA ALA A 141 -52.72 28.99 -10.85
C ALA A 141 -52.85 30.50 -11.02
N ARG A 142 -51.72 31.21 -10.92
CA ARG A 142 -51.51 32.42 -11.68
C ARG A 142 -51.07 31.96 -13.05
N GLU A 143 -51.82 32.38 -14.06
CA GLU A 143 -51.49 32.20 -15.47
C GLU A 143 -50.01 32.50 -15.72
N PRO A 144 -49.32 31.73 -16.57
CA PRO A 144 -47.93 31.98 -16.86
C PRO A 144 -47.79 33.40 -17.41
N ALA A 145 -47.07 34.24 -16.66
CA ALA A 145 -46.50 35.48 -17.15
C ALA A 145 -45.90 35.20 -18.53
N THR A 146 -46.35 35.95 -19.54
CA THR A 146 -45.87 35.80 -20.90
C THR A 146 -44.35 35.91 -20.93
N ILE A 147 -43.68 35.26 -21.89
CA ILE A 147 -42.21 35.27 -22.06
C ILE A 147 -41.62 36.70 -22.04
N ALA A 148 -42.43 37.72 -22.34
CA ALA A 148 -42.08 39.13 -22.24
C ALA A 148 -41.78 39.63 -20.82
N GLU A 149 -42.38 39.08 -19.76
CA GLU A 149 -42.17 39.56 -18.37
C GLU A 149 -40.94 38.94 -17.68
N LEU A 150 -40.39 37.84 -18.23
CA LEU A 150 -39.23 37.15 -17.67
C LEU A 150 -37.88 37.82 -18.03
N PHE A 151 -37.83 38.66 -19.06
CA PHE A 151 -36.60 39.32 -19.50
C PHE A 151 -36.32 40.67 -18.85
N ASP A 152 -37.28 41.26 -18.12
CA ASP A 152 -37.15 42.61 -17.57
C ASP A 152 -36.50 42.65 -16.16
N ARG A 153 -36.12 41.49 -15.61
CA ARG A 153 -35.62 41.37 -14.22
C ARG A 153 -34.19 40.89 -14.03
N THR A 154 -33.46 40.58 -15.10
CA THR A 154 -32.11 39.98 -14.99
C THR A 154 -30.97 40.90 -15.42
N PHE A 155 -31.21 42.19 -15.68
CA PHE A 155 -30.18 43.06 -16.26
C PHE A 155 -30.02 44.41 -15.57
N VAL A 156 -29.85 44.48 -14.24
CA VAL A 156 -29.29 45.69 -13.62
C VAL A 156 -28.42 45.35 -12.40
N HIS A 157 -27.19 45.90 -12.44
CA HIS A 157 -26.06 45.89 -11.48
C HIS A 157 -25.13 44.67 -11.58
N GLY A 158 -23.94 44.76 -12.20
CA GLY A 158 -22.93 45.83 -12.08
C GLY A 158 -22.12 45.54 -10.82
N ASP A 159 -21.00 44.82 -10.94
CA ASP A 159 -19.64 45.39 -11.03
C ASP A 159 -19.22 46.05 -9.72
N ASP A 160 -18.33 45.37 -8.98
CA ASP A 160 -17.31 46.01 -8.16
C ASP A 160 -16.24 44.95 -7.81
N GLY A 161 -15.03 45.25 -8.26
CA GLY A 161 -13.89 44.35 -8.20
C GLY A 161 -13.31 44.17 -6.80
N VAL A 162 -12.61 43.05 -6.64
CA VAL A 162 -11.59 42.87 -5.61
C VAL A 162 -10.35 42.25 -6.26
N ALA A 163 -9.27 43.01 -6.19
CA ALA A 163 -7.94 42.73 -6.75
C ALA A 163 -7.21 41.59 -6.01
N PRO A 164 -6.11 41.05 -6.59
CA PRO A 164 -5.33 39.97 -5.99
C PRO A 164 -4.14 40.51 -5.16
N GLU A 165 -4.07 40.11 -3.89
CA GLU A 165 -2.92 40.23 -2.98
C GLU A 165 -2.97 39.02 -2.03
N ALA A 166 -1.91 38.35 -1.57
CA ALA A 166 -0.48 38.59 -1.64
C ALA A 166 0.30 37.27 -1.46
N SER A 167 1.47 37.25 -2.09
CA SER A 167 2.74 36.62 -1.70
C SER A 167 2.82 35.96 -0.32
N HIS A 168 3.20 34.68 -0.28
CA HIS A 168 3.87 34.10 0.89
C HIS A 168 5.38 33.91 0.63
N PRO A 169 6.25 34.37 1.55
CA PRO A 169 7.69 34.31 1.42
C PRO A 169 8.21 32.92 1.80
N GLY A 170 9.28 32.51 1.10
CA GLY A 170 10.04 31.31 1.41
C GLY A 170 10.67 31.31 2.80
N THR A 171 10.99 30.12 3.28
CA THR A 171 11.91 29.90 4.39
C THR A 171 12.90 28.79 4.04
N PRO A 172 14.09 28.78 4.68
CA PRO A 172 15.33 28.56 3.97
C PRO A 172 15.91 27.16 4.15
N ASN A 173 16.76 26.86 3.17
CA ASN A 173 17.95 26.02 3.22
C ASN A 173 18.52 25.82 4.65
N SER A 174 18.62 24.58 5.09
CA SER A 174 19.51 24.19 6.18
C SER A 174 20.44 23.10 5.65
N ALA A 175 21.66 23.52 5.34
CA ALA A 175 22.81 22.66 5.15
C ALA A 175 23.25 22.13 6.51
N HIS A 176 23.40 20.81 6.64
CA HIS A 176 24.39 20.13 7.47
C HIS A 176 24.58 18.71 6.97
#